data_AF-A0A1H5ZS01-F1
#
_entry.id   AF-A0A1H5ZS01-F1
#
_cell.length_a   1.000
_cell.length_b   1.000
_cell.length_c   1.000
_cell.angle_alpha   90.00
_cell.angle_beta   90.00
_cell.angle_gamma   90.00
#
_symmetry.space_group_name_H-M   'P 1'
#
loop_
_entity.id
_entity.type
_entity.pdbx_description
1 polymer ?
#
loop_
_entity_poly.entity_id
_entity_poly.type
_entity_poly.pdbx_seq_one_letter_code
_entity_poly.pdbx_strand_id
1 'polypeptide(L)' 'MQNSHRITLNDLLKQEGRSFEEMAEAVLFGDENALALCDEQCEVEPDGTCPHGCPSFLRAAGII' A
#
# COMPACT_ATOMS: atom_id res chain seq x y z
N MET A 1 7.78 -18.59 -2.34
CA MET A 1 6.43 -18.56 -2.93
C MET A 1 6.20 -17.15 -3.43
N GLN A 2 6.02 -16.95 -4.74
CA GLN A 2 5.58 -15.65 -5.25
C GLN A 2 4.11 -15.52 -4.88
N ASN A 3 3.76 -14.45 -4.16
CA ASN A 3 2.36 -14.13 -3.89
C ASN A 3 1.78 -13.57 -5.18
N SER A 4 0.86 -14.30 -5.82
CA SER A 4 0.29 -13.94 -7.12
C SER A 4 -0.43 -12.59 -7.12
N HIS A 5 -0.88 -12.14 -5.95
CA HIS A 5 -1.56 -10.87 -5.76
C HIS A 5 -0.60 -9.71 -5.49
N ARG A 6 0.68 -9.99 -5.19
CA ARG A 6 1.62 -8.96 -4.78
C ARG A 6 2.11 -8.15 -5.97
N ILE A 7 1.85 -6.87 -5.93
CA ILE A 7 2.38 -5.90 -6.89
C ILE A 7 3.57 -5.13 -6.32
N THR A 8 4.31 -4.43 -7.18
CA THR A 8 5.37 -3.54 -6.71
C THR A 8 4.80 -2.19 -6.27
N LEU A 9 5.58 -1.43 -5.49
CA LEU A 9 5.20 -0.05 -5.14
C LEU A 9 4.97 0.80 -6.40
N ASN A 10 5.80 0.62 -7.42
CA ASN A 10 5.68 1.38 -8.66
C ASN A 10 4.39 1.03 -9.44
N ASP A 11 3.92 -0.22 -9.36
CA ASP A 11 2.63 -0.60 -9.94
C ASP A 11 1.46 0.06 -9.21
N LEU A 12 1.50 0.07 -7.86
CA LEU A 12 0.49 0.75 -7.05
C LEU A 12 0.42 2.26 -7.37
N LEU A 13 1.57 2.94 -7.41
CA LEU A 13 1.62 4.37 -7.73
C LEU A 13 1.04 4.68 -9.12
N LYS A 14 1.29 3.81 -10.10
CA LYS A 14 0.70 3.94 -11.44
C LYS A 14 -0.81 3.69 -11.46
N GLN A 15 -1.31 2.78 -10.62
CA GLN A 15 -2.74 2.50 -10.50
C GLN A 15 -3.48 3.67 -9.86
N GLU A 16 -2.95 4.21 -8.76
CA GLU A 16 -3.54 5.35 -8.05
C GLU A 16 -3.38 6.67 -8.81
N GLY A 17 -2.36 6.78 -9.67
CA GLY A 17 -2.02 8.02 -10.36
C GLY A 17 -1.52 9.12 -9.41
N ARG A 18 -1.08 8.74 -8.21
CA ARG A 18 -0.55 9.61 -7.15
C ARG A 18 0.93 9.30 -6.92
N SER A 19 1.68 10.28 -6.43
CA SER A 19 3.03 10.05 -5.93
C SER A 19 3.01 9.34 -4.57
N PHE A 20 4.15 8.77 -4.20
CA PHE A 20 4.31 8.10 -2.91
C PHE A 20 4.07 9.07 -1.75
N GLU A 21 4.60 10.28 -1.87
CA GLU A 21 4.48 11.34 -0.87
C GLU A 21 3.01 11.76 -0.68
N GLU A 22 2.25 11.96 -1.76
CA GLU A 22 0.83 12.32 -1.68
C GLU A 22 -0.02 11.23 -1.01
N MET A 23 0.28 9.96 -1.27
CA MET A 23 -0.40 8.84 -0.62
C MET A 23 0.01 8.72 0.86
N ALA A 24 1.31 8.81 1.14
CA ALA A 24 1.83 8.72 2.50
C ALA A 24 1.31 9.87 3.38
N GLU A 25 1.22 11.08 2.84
CA GLU A 25 0.67 12.24 3.54
C GLU A 25 -0.80 12.03 3.90
N ALA A 26 -1.61 11.53 2.97
CA ALA A 26 -3.02 11.28 3.21
C ALA A 26 -3.29 10.20 4.25
N VAL A 27 -2.40 9.21 4.36
CA VAL A 27 -2.52 8.14 5.36
C VAL A 27 -1.95 8.54 6.73
N LEU A 28 -0.80 9.22 6.77
CA LEU A 28 -0.12 9.54 8.03
C LEU A 28 -0.69 10.79 8.72
N PHE A 29 -1.16 11.76 7.94
CA PHE A 29 -1.65 13.05 8.44
C PHE A 29 -3.12 13.29 8.10
N GLY A 30 -3.70 12.50 7.20
CA GLY A 30 -5.12 12.51 6.88
C GLY A 30 -5.89 11.40 7.61
N ASP A 31 -7.00 11.01 7.01
CA ASP A 31 -7.95 10.00 7.52
C ASP A 31 -8.14 8.87 6.48
N GLU A 32 -7.17 8.70 5.56
CA GLU A 32 -7.19 7.64 4.55
C GLU A 32 -6.51 6.36 5.09
N ASN A 33 -7.07 5.20 4.74
CA ASN A 33 -6.43 3.91 4.99
C ASN A 33 -5.22 3.71 4.06
N ALA A 34 -4.24 2.91 4.49
CA ALA A 34 -3.13 2.54 3.63
C ALA A 34 -3.57 1.49 2.60
N LEU A 35 -3.06 1.58 1.38
CA LEU A 35 -3.25 0.52 0.40
C LEU A 35 -2.19 -0.58 0.58
N ALA A 36 -2.64 -1.83 0.55
CA ALA A 36 -1.75 -2.97 0.43
C ALA A 36 -1.08 -3.00 -0.94
N LEU A 37 0.14 -3.53 -1.00
CA LEU A 37 0.82 -3.87 -2.25
C LEU A 37 0.17 -5.11 -2.90
N CYS A 38 -1.11 -5.00 -3.21
CA CYS A 38 -1.99 -6.03 -3.74
C CYS A 38 -2.67 -5.51 -5.03
N ASP A 39 -2.84 -6.38 -6.01
CA ASP A 39 -3.56 -6.09 -7.26
C ASP A 39 -5.04 -5.70 -7.07
N GLU A 40 -5.65 -6.11 -5.96
CA GLU A 40 -7.03 -5.76 -5.59
C GLU A 40 -7.18 -4.43 -4.83
N GLN A 41 -6.09 -3.66 -4.64
CA GLN A 41 -6.12 -2.36 -3.93
C GLN A 41 -6.77 -2.45 -2.53
N CYS A 42 -6.45 -3.51 -1.78
CA CYS A 42 -7.03 -3.69 -0.45
C CYS A 42 -6.61 -2.56 0.49
N GLU A 43 -7.58 -1.91 1.14
CA GLU A 43 -7.34 -0.99 2.25
C GLU A 43 -6.98 -1.75 3.53
N VAL A 44 -5.96 -1.27 4.22
CA VAL A 44 -5.42 -1.84 5.45
C VAL A 44 -4.95 -0.73 6.39
N GLU A 45 -4.76 -1.08 7.66
CA GLU A 45 -4.03 -0.22 8.59
C GLU A 45 -2.62 0.10 8.06
N PRO A 46 -2.01 1.24 8.46
CA PRO A 46 -0.69 1.64 8.00
C PRO A 46 0.39 0.57 8.17
N ASP A 47 0.34 -0.26 9.22
CA ASP A 47 1.29 -1.35 9.50
C ASP A 47 0.71 -2.73 9.15
N GLY A 48 -0.49 -2.73 8.56
CA GLY A 48 -1.29 -3.89 8.29
C GLY A 48 -0.82 -4.74 7.11
N THR A 49 -1.53 -5.85 6.95
CA THR A 49 -1.38 -6.80 5.85
C THR A 49 -2.78 -7.18 5.41
N CYS A 50 -3.03 -7.22 4.10
CA CYS A 50 -4.34 -7.61 3.59
C CYS A 50 -4.57 -9.13 3.74
N PRO A 51 -5.80 -9.64 3.51
CA PRO A 51 -6.10 -11.08 3.56
C PRO A 51 -5.26 -11.95 2.61
N HIS A 52 -4.75 -11.37 1.51
CA HIS A 52 -3.84 -12.04 0.57
C HIS A 52 -2.40 -12.12 1.08
N GLY A 53 -2.08 -11.51 2.23
CA GLY A 53 -0.75 -11.47 2.82
C GLY A 53 0.17 -10.40 2.22
N CYS A 54 -0.37 -9.40 1.52
CA CYS A 54 0.39 -8.27 1.00
C CYS A 54 0.46 -7.16 2.06
N PRO A 55 1.66 -6.64 2.38
CA PRO A 55 1.82 -5.55 3.34
C PRO A 55 1.31 -4.23 2.77
N SER A 56 0.99 -3.27 3.65
CA SER A 56 0.78 -1.88 3.27
C SER A 56 2.01 -1.32 2.54
N PHE A 57 1.79 -0.33 1.68
CA PHE A 57 2.88 0.34 0.96
C PHE A 57 3.85 1.07 1.92
N LEU A 58 3.35 1.60 3.04
CA LEU A 58 4.15 2.27 4.08
C LEU A 58 5.08 1.30 4.81
N ARG A 59 4.56 0.15 5.24
CA ARG A 59 5.34 -0.91 5.90
C ARG A 59 6.37 -1.50 4.95
N ALA A 60 6.00 -1.71 3.68
CA ALA A 60 6.92 -2.21 2.68
C ALA A 60 8.06 -1.22 2.36
N ALA A 61 7.79 0.08 2.46
CA ALA A 61 8.79 1.15 2.33
C ALA A 61 9.65 1.35 3.58
N GLY A 62 9.33 0.69 4.71
CA GLY A 62 10.06 0.80 5.97
C GLY A 62 9.86 2.15 6.68
N ILE A 63 8.75 2.84 6.41
CA ILE A 63 8.41 4.08 7.11
C ILE A 63 7.91 3.79 8.52
N ILE A 64 7.21 2.65 8.70
CA ILE A 64 6.70 2.16 9.98
C ILE A 64 6.90 0.65 10.13
#